data_AF-A0A1D2WCJ7-F1
#
_entry.id   AF-A0A1D2WCJ7-F1
#
_cell.length_a   1.000
_cell.length_b   1.000
_cell.length_c   1.000
_cell.angle_alpha   90.00
_cell.angle_beta   90.00
_cell.angle_gamma   90.00
#
_symmetry.space_group_name_H-M   'P 1'
#
loop_
_entity.id
_entity.type
_entity.pdbx_description
1 polymer ?
#
loop_
_entity_poly.entity_id
_entity_poly.type
_entity_poly.pdbx_seq_one_letter_code
_entity_poly.pdbx_strand_id
1 'polypeptide(L)'
;MNTLKIGENSFELAEDIIKDLKAPKDLGILKCIQCGMCTSVCPAARHTDYDPRELVKRVLDKDETLITDDIIWNCFYCYTCQSVCPVSNSPSVVNQVLRQRAIDNGKGKPKVAPFSAYGESFIEFGLGAIPSNFFNDLIKDFGKEWLELRINLEDIREDLNLGSMFLPEKDVKDINKILEKTGFKNRLNELRRCRDEKNTR
;
A
#
# COMPACT_ATOMS: atom_id res chain seq x y z
N MET A 1 -6.62 14.19 35.91
CA MET A 1 -5.53 14.22 34.91
C MET A 1 -4.66 13.00 35.16
N ASN A 2 -4.63 12.04 34.23
CA ASN A 2 -3.72 10.90 34.33
C ASN A 2 -2.36 11.34 33.77
N THR A 3 -1.36 11.44 34.63
CA THR A 3 0.02 11.71 34.22
C THR A 3 0.54 10.49 33.47
N LEU A 4 0.86 10.64 32.18
CA LEU A 4 1.54 9.61 31.40
C LEU A 4 2.94 9.43 31.98
N LYS A 5 3.20 8.27 32.60
CA LYS A 5 4.55 7.88 33.00
C LYS A 5 5.30 7.48 31.74
N ILE A 6 6.19 8.35 31.28
CA ILE A 6 7.15 8.04 30.21
C ILE A 6 8.10 6.97 30.78
N GLY A 7 7.82 5.70 30.48
CA GLY A 7 8.71 4.61 30.84
C GLY A 7 9.98 4.65 30.00
N GLU A 8 11.04 4.01 30.50
CA GLU A 8 12.21 3.67 29.68
C GLU A 8 11.71 2.90 28.44
N ASN A 9 12.10 3.34 27.23
CA ASN A 9 11.69 2.79 25.91
C ASN A 9 10.30 3.19 25.36
N SER A 10 9.70 4.28 25.84
CA SER A 10 8.41 4.78 25.31
C SER A 10 8.42 5.11 23.80
N PHE A 11 9.57 5.40 23.19
CA PHE A 11 9.68 5.76 21.76
C PHE A 11 10.21 4.66 20.84
N GLU A 12 10.40 3.43 21.34
CA GLU A 12 11.05 2.34 20.58
C GLU A 12 10.38 2.09 19.22
N LEU A 13 9.04 2.04 19.17
CA LEU A 13 8.31 1.85 17.92
C LEU A 13 8.56 2.99 16.90
N ALA A 14 8.63 4.24 17.37
CA ALA A 14 8.93 5.39 16.53
C ALA A 14 10.37 5.36 16.01
N GLU A 15 11.33 4.97 16.86
CA GLU A 15 12.73 4.79 16.45
C GLU A 15 12.89 3.68 15.41
N ASP A 16 12.21 2.57 15.58
CA ASP A 16 12.26 1.48 14.60
C ASP A 16 11.63 1.89 13.27
N ILE A 17 10.58 2.73 13.29
CA ILE A 17 10.01 3.31 12.07
C ILE A 17 11.01 4.23 11.37
N ILE A 18 11.73 5.08 12.12
CA ILE A 18 12.76 5.97 11.55
C ILE A 18 13.89 5.18 10.90
N LYS A 19 14.23 3.99 11.44
CA LYS A 19 15.28 3.11 10.91
C LYS A 19 14.84 2.29 9.69
N ASP A 20 13.55 2.24 9.37
CA ASP A 20 13.03 1.47 8.24
C ASP A 20 13.50 2.06 6.90
N LEU A 21 13.79 1.21 5.91
CA LEU A 21 14.23 1.61 4.58
C LEU A 21 13.26 2.59 3.89
N LYS A 22 11.95 2.50 4.20
CA LYS A 22 10.93 3.38 3.63
C LYS A 22 10.89 4.77 4.27
N ALA A 23 11.50 4.95 5.44
CA ALA A 23 11.50 6.22 6.14
C ALA A 23 12.55 7.17 5.55
N PRO A 24 12.18 8.41 5.20
CA PRO A 24 13.17 9.41 4.83
C PRO A 24 14.01 9.78 6.04
N LYS A 25 15.29 10.12 5.82
CA LYS A 25 16.25 10.41 6.91
C LYS A 25 15.82 11.56 7.81
N ASP A 26 15.02 12.48 7.29
CA ASP A 26 14.51 13.66 7.96
C ASP A 26 13.08 13.49 8.52
N LEU A 27 12.55 12.26 8.56
CA LEU A 27 11.21 11.97 9.10
C LEU A 27 11.05 12.50 10.53
N GLY A 28 10.30 13.59 10.68
CA GLY A 28 10.13 14.29 11.95
C GLY A 28 9.07 13.71 12.88
N ILE A 29 8.95 12.38 12.97
CA ILE A 29 7.92 11.75 13.81
C ILE A 29 8.07 12.10 15.30
N LEU A 30 9.30 12.09 15.83
CA LEU A 30 9.61 12.46 17.22
C LEU A 30 9.37 13.96 17.52
N LYS A 31 9.18 14.78 16.49
CA LYS A 31 8.88 16.21 16.60
C LYS A 31 7.37 16.48 16.54
N CYS A 32 6.52 15.45 16.46
CA CYS A 32 5.09 15.63 16.32
C CYS A 32 4.48 16.30 17.57
N ILE A 33 3.92 17.50 17.36
CA ILE A 33 3.23 18.28 18.40
C ILE A 33 1.71 18.06 18.42
N GLN A 34 1.21 17.00 17.75
CA GLN A 34 -0.22 16.66 17.72
C GLN A 34 -1.17 17.78 17.21
N CYS A 35 -0.69 18.65 16.32
CA CYS A 35 -1.46 19.82 15.81
C CYS A 35 -2.70 19.50 14.97
N GLY A 36 -2.82 18.29 14.41
CA GLY A 36 -4.01 17.87 13.63
C GLY A 36 -4.11 18.37 12.20
N MET A 37 -3.11 19.08 11.67
CA MET A 37 -3.13 19.50 10.25
C MET A 37 -3.23 18.29 9.30
N CYS A 38 -2.56 17.19 9.61
CA CYS A 38 -2.67 15.93 8.85
C CYS A 38 -4.11 15.39 8.79
N THR A 39 -4.85 15.45 9.90
CA THR A 39 -6.25 15.01 9.98
C THR A 39 -7.14 15.93 9.16
N SER A 40 -6.94 17.25 9.25
CA SER A 40 -7.77 18.25 8.55
C SER A 40 -7.78 18.10 7.02
N VAL A 41 -6.70 17.57 6.45
CA VAL A 41 -6.55 17.36 5.00
C VAL A 41 -6.79 15.91 4.56
N CYS A 42 -7.04 14.99 5.50
CA CYS A 42 -7.11 13.57 5.18
C CYS A 42 -8.50 13.19 4.66
N PRO A 43 -8.64 12.70 3.42
CA PRO A 43 -9.92 12.19 2.92
C PRO A 43 -10.38 10.95 3.70
N ALA A 44 -9.46 10.06 4.09
CA ALA A 44 -9.81 8.88 4.88
C ALA A 44 -10.38 9.24 6.26
N ALA A 45 -9.84 10.27 6.92
CA ALA A 45 -10.37 10.75 8.20
C ALA A 45 -11.76 11.37 8.12
N ARG A 46 -12.17 11.82 6.93
CA ARG A 46 -13.52 12.35 6.69
C ARG A 46 -14.57 11.24 6.54
N HIS A 47 -14.16 10.06 6.07
CA HIS A 47 -15.08 9.02 5.62
C HIS A 47 -14.93 7.68 6.34
N THR A 48 -13.97 7.56 7.25
CA THR A 48 -13.66 6.33 8.01
C THR A 48 -13.16 6.70 9.42
N ASP A 49 -12.94 5.70 10.27
CA ASP A 49 -12.37 5.89 11.62
C ASP A 49 -10.85 6.15 11.64
N TYR A 50 -10.22 6.33 10.48
CA TYR A 50 -8.78 6.60 10.38
C TYR A 50 -8.44 8.04 10.74
N ASP A 51 -7.70 8.26 11.83
CA ASP A 51 -7.09 9.58 12.12
C ASP A 51 -5.56 9.48 12.01
N PRO A 52 -4.90 10.16 11.04
CA PRO A 52 -3.44 10.13 10.91
C PRO A 52 -2.72 10.79 12.10
N ARG A 53 -3.37 11.70 12.83
CA ARG A 53 -2.82 12.28 14.06
C ARG A 53 -2.82 11.23 15.19
N GLU A 54 -3.93 10.52 15.35
CA GLU A 54 -4.07 9.44 16.34
C GLU A 54 -3.13 8.28 16.03
N LEU A 55 -2.98 7.91 14.74
CA LEU A 55 -2.00 6.92 14.31
C LEU A 55 -0.58 7.27 14.82
N VAL A 56 -0.15 8.51 14.58
CA VAL A 56 1.18 8.97 15.04
C VAL A 56 1.27 9.02 16.56
N LYS A 57 0.20 9.45 17.25
CA LYS A 57 0.13 9.44 18.71
C LYS A 57 0.36 8.04 19.26
N ARG A 58 -0.39 7.06 18.75
CA ARG A 58 -0.29 5.64 19.13
C ARG A 58 1.10 5.06 18.86
N VAL A 59 1.75 5.46 17.76
CA VAL A 59 3.16 5.11 17.51
C VAL A 59 4.10 5.68 18.57
N LEU A 60 3.94 6.95 18.94
CA LEU A 60 4.75 7.61 19.98
C LEU A 60 4.48 7.04 21.39
N ASP A 61 3.30 6.47 21.61
CA ASP A 61 2.92 5.77 22.84
C ASP A 61 3.33 4.28 22.85
N LYS A 62 4.06 3.81 21.82
CA LYS A 62 4.45 2.40 21.63
C LYS A 62 3.26 1.44 21.63
N ASP A 63 2.16 1.82 20.97
CA ASP A 63 1.00 0.93 20.82
C ASP A 63 1.24 -0.11 19.72
N GLU A 64 1.69 -1.29 20.11
CA GLU A 64 1.92 -2.42 19.20
C GLU A 64 0.63 -2.99 18.59
N THR A 65 -0.55 -2.70 19.17
CA THR A 65 -1.84 -3.20 18.63
C THR A 65 -2.15 -2.64 17.25
N LEU A 66 -1.50 -1.54 16.85
CA LEU A 66 -1.59 -0.92 15.52
C LEU A 66 -1.36 -1.90 14.38
N ILE A 67 -0.51 -2.92 14.54
CA ILE A 67 -0.20 -3.88 13.47
C ILE A 67 -1.39 -4.82 13.15
N THR A 68 -2.33 -4.96 14.08
CA THR A 68 -3.55 -5.77 13.94
C THR A 68 -4.80 -4.93 13.75
N ASP A 69 -4.69 -3.61 13.92
CA ASP A 69 -5.80 -2.70 13.81
C ASP A 69 -6.17 -2.46 12.34
N ASP A 70 -7.47 -2.51 12.03
CA ASP A 70 -7.96 -2.33 10.67
C ASP A 70 -7.82 -0.88 10.17
N ILE A 71 -7.71 0.11 11.07
CA ILE A 71 -7.56 1.52 10.67
C ILE A 71 -6.37 1.74 9.75
N ILE A 72 -5.28 0.97 9.91
CA ILE A 72 -4.08 1.17 9.09
C ILE A 72 -4.39 0.91 7.61
N TRP A 73 -5.43 0.15 7.26
CA TRP A 73 -5.84 -0.18 5.89
C TRP A 73 -6.66 0.91 5.20
N ASN A 74 -7.09 1.95 5.92
CA ASN A 74 -7.90 3.04 5.38
C ASN A 74 -7.06 4.19 4.79
N CYS A 75 -5.75 4.24 5.05
CA CYS A 75 -4.86 5.23 4.42
C CYS A 75 -4.73 4.99 2.90
N PHE A 76 -4.94 6.03 2.09
CA PHE A 76 -4.84 5.95 0.63
C PHE A 76 -3.45 6.24 0.06
N TYR A 77 -2.47 6.55 0.93
CA TYR A 77 -1.13 6.96 0.49
C TYR A 77 -1.13 8.15 -0.49
N CYS A 78 -2.02 9.13 -0.28
CA CYS A 78 -2.01 10.37 -1.06
C CYS A 78 -0.91 11.37 -0.65
N TYR A 79 -0.23 11.13 0.48
CA TYR A 79 0.84 11.95 1.03
C TYR A 79 0.50 13.42 1.38
N THR A 80 -0.77 13.84 1.31
CA THR A 80 -1.17 15.21 1.65
C THR A 80 -0.79 15.59 3.08
N CYS A 81 -0.85 14.63 4.02
CA CYS A 81 -0.44 14.84 5.41
C CYS A 81 1.05 15.21 5.55
N GLN A 82 1.92 14.74 4.65
CA GLN A 82 3.34 15.07 4.63
C GLN A 82 3.55 16.50 4.14
N SER A 83 2.85 16.91 3.09
CA SER A 83 2.97 18.24 2.48
C SER A 83 2.59 19.39 3.42
N VAL A 84 1.73 19.14 4.40
CA VAL A 84 1.26 20.17 5.36
C VAL A 84 1.93 20.10 6.73
N CYS A 85 2.79 19.11 6.98
CA CYS A 85 3.36 18.91 8.30
C CYS A 85 4.46 19.96 8.61
N PRO A 86 4.38 20.71 9.72
CA PRO A 86 5.33 21.79 10.00
C PRO A 86 6.67 21.26 10.54
N VAL A 87 6.74 19.96 10.85
CA VAL A 87 7.91 19.29 11.41
C VAL A 87 8.43 18.19 10.49
N SER A 88 8.02 18.16 9.21
CA SER A 88 8.41 17.14 8.23
C SER A 88 8.08 15.69 8.67
N ASN A 89 6.96 15.50 9.36
CA ASN A 89 6.43 14.15 9.63
C ASN A 89 5.58 13.66 8.46
N SER A 90 5.46 12.34 8.32
CA SER A 90 4.63 11.70 7.30
C SER A 90 3.85 10.51 7.88
N PRO A 91 2.61 10.74 8.35
CA PRO A 91 1.70 9.64 8.73
C PRO A 91 1.51 8.59 7.63
N SER A 92 1.61 8.98 6.35
CA SER A 92 1.58 8.04 5.21
C SER A 92 2.77 7.08 5.22
N VAL A 93 4.00 7.57 5.43
CA VAL A 93 5.20 6.72 5.53
C VAL A 93 5.13 5.83 6.78
N VAL A 94 4.74 6.39 7.92
CA VAL A 94 4.52 5.63 9.16
C VAL A 94 3.56 4.45 8.91
N ASN A 95 2.44 4.72 8.23
CA ASN A 95 1.46 3.69 7.90
C ASN A 95 1.99 2.62 6.92
N GLN A 96 2.91 2.96 6.02
CA GLN A 96 3.55 1.98 5.13
C GLN A 96 4.44 1.01 5.88
N VAL A 97 5.18 1.49 6.88
CA VAL A 97 6.00 0.64 7.74
C VAL A 97 5.10 -0.27 8.57
N LEU A 98 4.03 0.27 9.17
CA LEU A 98 3.06 -0.51 9.95
C LEU A 98 2.37 -1.60 9.12
N ARG A 99 1.85 -1.27 7.91
CA ARG A 99 1.27 -2.29 7.02
C ARG A 99 2.28 -3.34 6.60
N GLN A 100 3.53 -2.96 6.36
CA GLN A 100 4.59 -3.90 6.00
C GLN A 100 4.84 -4.88 7.15
N ARG A 101 4.97 -4.40 8.38
CA ARG A 101 5.08 -5.26 9.58
C ARG A 101 3.86 -6.16 9.76
N ALA A 102 2.65 -5.64 9.53
CA ALA A 102 1.43 -6.44 9.60
C ALA A 102 1.47 -7.60 8.58
N ILE A 103 1.89 -7.34 7.35
CA ILE A 103 2.04 -8.37 6.30
C ILE A 103 3.12 -9.39 6.69
N ASP A 104 4.27 -8.94 7.17
CA ASP A 104 5.40 -9.80 7.52
C ASP A 104 5.07 -10.70 8.72
N ASN A 105 4.29 -10.19 9.68
CA ASN A 105 3.74 -10.95 10.81
C ASN A 105 2.52 -11.83 10.43
N GLY A 106 2.20 -11.94 9.13
CA GLY A 106 1.12 -12.77 8.60
C GLY A 106 -0.29 -12.20 8.76
N LYS A 107 -0.51 -11.28 9.72
CA LYS A 107 -1.83 -10.69 10.02
C LYS A 107 -2.39 -9.82 8.88
N GLY A 108 -1.50 -9.20 8.10
CA GLY A 108 -1.85 -8.36 6.95
C GLY A 108 -2.01 -9.12 5.64
N LYS A 109 -1.54 -10.38 5.54
CA LYS A 109 -1.65 -11.19 4.32
C LYS A 109 -3.09 -11.31 3.81
N PRO A 110 -4.11 -11.56 4.66
CA PRO A 110 -5.50 -11.67 4.19
C PRO A 110 -6.09 -10.39 3.60
N LYS A 111 -5.51 -9.21 3.90
CA LYS A 111 -5.95 -7.90 3.38
C LYS A 111 -5.38 -7.63 1.99
N VAL A 112 -4.20 -8.19 1.69
CA VAL A 112 -3.52 -8.01 0.39
C VAL A 112 -3.67 -9.20 -0.56
N ALA A 113 -4.07 -10.37 -0.06
CA ALA A 113 -4.26 -11.58 -0.85
C ALA A 113 -5.20 -11.42 -2.06
N PRO A 114 -6.32 -10.67 -2.00
CA PRO A 114 -7.17 -10.42 -3.16
C PRO A 114 -6.45 -9.70 -4.32
N PHE A 115 -5.39 -8.95 -4.02
CA PHE A 115 -4.61 -8.20 -5.00
C PHE A 115 -3.46 -9.02 -5.61
N SER A 116 -3.32 -10.31 -5.27
CA SER A 116 -2.24 -11.15 -5.83
C SER A 116 -2.31 -11.25 -7.36
N ALA A 117 -3.51 -11.12 -7.95
CA ALA A 117 -3.70 -11.13 -9.41
C ALA A 117 -2.97 -9.95 -10.10
N TYR A 118 -2.84 -8.80 -9.43
CA TYR A 118 -1.99 -7.71 -9.94
C TYR A 118 -0.51 -8.11 -9.94
N GLY A 119 -0.07 -8.86 -8.93
CA GLY A 119 1.28 -9.44 -8.89
C GLY A 119 1.55 -10.42 -10.04
N GLU A 120 0.55 -11.21 -10.41
CA GLU A 120 0.62 -12.16 -11.53
C GLU A 120 0.80 -11.43 -12.87
N SER A 121 0.16 -10.26 -13.06
CA SER A 121 0.33 -9.46 -14.28
C SER A 121 1.78 -9.04 -14.54
N PHE A 122 2.55 -8.72 -13.50
CA PHE A 122 3.98 -8.42 -13.64
C PHE A 122 4.81 -9.63 -14.07
N ILE A 123 4.40 -10.85 -13.69
CA ILE A 123 5.08 -12.08 -14.08
C ILE A 123 4.77 -12.40 -15.54
N GLU A 124 3.52 -12.24 -15.95
CA GLU A 124 3.04 -12.60 -17.28
C GLU A 124 3.43 -11.58 -18.35
N PHE A 125 3.20 -10.29 -18.08
CA PHE A 125 3.35 -9.21 -19.07
C PHE A 125 4.51 -8.25 -18.78
N GLY A 126 5.18 -8.39 -17.63
CA GLY A 126 6.19 -7.44 -17.18
C GLY A 126 5.63 -6.06 -16.79
N LEU A 127 4.31 -5.89 -16.77
CA LEU A 127 3.63 -4.63 -16.51
C LEU A 127 2.41 -4.84 -15.60
N GLY A 128 2.05 -3.79 -14.87
CA GLY A 128 0.85 -3.80 -14.04
C GLY A 128 -0.38 -3.70 -14.94
N ALA A 129 -1.20 -4.74 -14.96
CA ALA A 129 -2.46 -4.76 -15.69
C ALA A 129 -3.62 -5.02 -14.75
N ILE A 130 -4.80 -4.52 -15.14
CA ILE A 130 -6.06 -4.92 -14.49
C ILE A 130 -6.26 -6.42 -14.75
N PRO A 131 -6.36 -7.26 -13.70
CA PRO A 131 -6.54 -8.68 -13.88
C PRO A 131 -7.99 -9.02 -14.28
N SER A 132 -8.15 -10.15 -14.98
CA SER A 132 -9.42 -10.55 -15.60
C SER A 132 -10.59 -10.72 -14.62
N ASN A 133 -10.30 -11.07 -13.37
CA ASN A 133 -11.31 -11.20 -12.33
C ASN A 133 -11.99 -9.87 -11.95
N PHE A 134 -11.45 -8.71 -12.36
CA PHE A 134 -12.08 -7.40 -12.15
C PHE A 134 -12.90 -6.91 -13.36
N PHE A 135 -12.89 -7.61 -14.49
CA PHE A 135 -13.52 -7.08 -15.71
C PHE A 135 -15.03 -6.97 -15.60
N ASN A 136 -15.69 -7.91 -14.92
CA ASN A 136 -17.13 -7.85 -14.72
C ASN A 136 -17.53 -6.63 -13.89
N ASP A 137 -16.74 -6.29 -12.86
CA ASP A 137 -16.97 -5.09 -12.05
C ASP A 137 -16.76 -3.82 -12.88
N LEU A 138 -15.71 -3.78 -13.72
CA LEU A 138 -15.46 -2.63 -14.58
C LEU A 138 -16.51 -2.45 -15.68
N ILE A 139 -17.02 -3.54 -16.25
CA ILE A 139 -18.13 -3.50 -17.21
C ILE A 139 -19.40 -2.97 -16.52
N LYS A 140 -19.62 -3.34 -15.26
CA LYS A 140 -20.75 -2.84 -14.48
C LYS A 140 -20.61 -1.34 -14.18
N ASP A 141 -19.41 -0.88 -13.83
CA ASP A 141 -19.17 0.50 -13.41
C ASP A 141 -19.01 1.48 -14.59
N PHE A 142 -18.38 1.04 -15.69
CA PHE A 142 -18.01 1.88 -16.83
C PHE A 142 -18.72 1.52 -18.13
N GLY A 143 -19.51 0.44 -18.17
CA GLY A 143 -20.21 -0.03 -19.35
C GLY A 143 -19.39 -0.98 -20.24
N LYS A 144 -20.02 -1.46 -21.31
CA LYS A 144 -19.38 -2.39 -22.26
C LYS A 144 -18.32 -1.70 -23.12
N GLU A 145 -18.43 -0.39 -23.25
CA GLU A 145 -17.51 0.50 -23.96
C GLU A 145 -16.10 0.39 -23.39
N TRP A 146 -15.96 0.18 -22.08
CA TRP A 146 -14.66 -0.10 -21.47
C TRP A 146 -14.01 -1.39 -21.99
N LEU A 147 -14.81 -2.45 -22.16
CA LEU A 147 -14.32 -3.72 -22.70
C LEU A 147 -13.99 -3.59 -24.19
N GLU A 148 -14.83 -2.89 -24.96
CA GLU A 148 -14.58 -2.60 -26.37
C GLU A 148 -13.27 -1.82 -26.56
N LEU A 149 -13.04 -0.77 -25.76
CA LEU A 149 -11.78 -0.04 -25.75
C LEU A 149 -10.59 -0.97 -25.46
N ARG A 150 -10.73 -1.87 -24.49
CA ARG A 150 -9.67 -2.81 -24.11
C ARG A 150 -9.34 -3.81 -25.22
N ILE A 151 -10.36 -4.34 -25.89
CA ILE A 151 -10.17 -5.32 -26.98
C ILE A 151 -9.49 -4.66 -28.18
N ASN A 152 -9.88 -3.44 -28.50
CA ASN A 152 -9.39 -2.70 -29.67
C ASN A 152 -8.15 -1.83 -29.35
N LEU A 153 -7.52 -1.99 -28.19
CA LEU A 153 -6.51 -1.05 -27.71
C LEU A 153 -5.26 -0.99 -28.60
N GLU A 154 -4.79 -2.13 -29.14
CA GLU A 154 -3.64 -2.14 -30.05
C GLU A 154 -3.99 -1.49 -31.40
N ASP A 155 -5.16 -1.78 -31.98
CA ASP A 155 -5.63 -1.14 -33.22
C ASP A 155 -5.73 0.39 -33.05
N ILE A 156 -6.30 0.85 -31.92
CA ILE A 156 -6.38 2.28 -31.58
C ILE A 156 -4.99 2.90 -31.45
N ARG A 157 -4.02 2.17 -30.90
CA ARG A 157 -2.63 2.66 -30.78
C ARG A 157 -1.97 2.74 -32.14
N GLU A 158 -2.18 1.78 -33.03
CA GLU A 158 -1.69 1.80 -34.41
C GLU A 158 -2.28 2.99 -35.19
N ASP A 159 -3.58 3.22 -35.09
CA ASP A 159 -4.26 4.37 -35.71
C ASP A 159 -3.70 5.71 -35.20
N LEU A 160 -3.31 5.77 -33.92
CA LEU A 160 -2.66 6.92 -33.30
C LEU A 160 -1.14 6.96 -33.52
N ASN A 161 -0.60 6.04 -34.32
CA ASN A 161 0.81 5.91 -34.64
C ASN A 161 1.72 5.74 -33.38
N LEU A 162 1.18 5.07 -32.36
CA LEU A 162 1.83 4.70 -31.10
C LEU A 162 2.37 3.27 -31.18
N GLY A 163 3.45 2.97 -30.44
CA GLY A 163 3.97 1.60 -30.32
C GLY A 163 3.06 0.69 -29.49
N SER A 164 3.33 -0.62 -29.47
CA SER A 164 2.59 -1.59 -28.65
C SER A 164 2.57 -1.22 -27.17
N MET A 165 1.48 -1.54 -26.47
CA MET A 165 1.43 -1.47 -25.01
C MET A 165 2.25 -2.59 -24.35
N PHE A 166 2.44 -3.71 -25.05
CA PHE A 166 3.11 -4.89 -24.49
C PHE A 166 4.63 -4.79 -24.60
N LEU A 167 5.30 -5.27 -23.56
CA LEU A 167 6.75 -5.29 -23.52
C LEU A 167 7.32 -6.40 -24.44
N PRO A 168 8.46 -6.14 -25.11
CA PRO A 168 9.20 -7.18 -25.81
C PRO A 168 9.53 -8.36 -24.88
N GLU A 169 9.53 -9.58 -25.43
CA GLU A 169 9.76 -10.81 -24.65
C GLU A 169 11.09 -10.78 -23.86
N LYS A 170 12.13 -10.15 -24.43
CA LYS A 170 13.41 -9.95 -23.74
C LYS A 170 13.25 -9.15 -22.45
N ASP A 171 12.47 -8.07 -22.48
CA ASP A 171 12.30 -7.17 -21.34
C ASP A 171 11.43 -7.85 -20.27
N VAL A 172 10.41 -8.60 -20.68
CA VAL A 172 9.61 -9.45 -19.76
C VAL A 172 10.50 -10.49 -19.07
N LYS A 173 11.44 -11.10 -19.78
CA LYS A 173 12.42 -12.05 -19.20
C LYS A 173 13.33 -11.37 -18.18
N ASP A 174 13.80 -10.16 -18.46
CA ASP A 174 14.68 -9.43 -17.54
C ASP A 174 13.94 -8.97 -16.28
N ILE A 175 12.70 -8.48 -16.41
CA ILE A 175 11.82 -8.19 -15.27
C ILE A 175 11.59 -9.45 -14.44
N ASN A 176 11.31 -10.59 -15.09
CA ASN A 176 11.12 -11.86 -14.39
C ASN A 176 12.32 -12.30 -13.55
N LYS A 177 13.54 -12.07 -14.03
CA LYS A 177 14.77 -12.33 -13.26
C LYS A 177 14.85 -11.43 -12.03
N ILE A 178 14.49 -10.15 -12.15
CA ILE A 178 14.45 -9.22 -11.02
C ILE A 178 13.43 -9.69 -9.98
N LEU A 179 12.20 -10.02 -10.39
CA LEU A 179 11.14 -10.51 -9.49
C LEU A 179 11.53 -11.81 -8.77
N GLU A 180 12.33 -12.65 -9.40
CA GLU A 180 12.88 -13.85 -8.77
C GLU A 180 13.95 -13.50 -7.74
N LYS A 181 14.93 -12.67 -8.12
CA LYS A 181 16.06 -12.28 -7.26
C LYS A 181 15.65 -11.44 -6.05
N THR A 182 14.57 -10.67 -6.15
CA THR A 182 14.03 -9.88 -5.03
C THR A 182 13.14 -10.69 -4.09
N GLY A 183 12.89 -11.98 -4.40
CA GLY A 183 11.99 -12.83 -3.62
C GLY A 183 10.50 -12.50 -3.83
N PHE A 184 10.16 -11.64 -4.79
CA PHE A 184 8.78 -11.25 -5.09
C PHE A 184 7.92 -12.47 -5.46
N LYS A 185 8.44 -13.38 -6.30
CA LYS A 185 7.72 -14.60 -6.70
C LYS A 185 7.35 -15.48 -5.50
N ASN A 186 8.26 -15.63 -4.54
CA ASN A 186 8.02 -16.41 -3.32
C ASN A 186 6.93 -15.74 -2.46
N ARG A 187 7.06 -14.43 -2.22
CA ARG A 187 6.08 -13.66 -1.47
C ARG A 187 4.69 -13.69 -2.12
N LEU A 188 4.62 -13.63 -3.44
CA LEU A 188 3.36 -13.72 -4.19
C LEU A 188 2.70 -15.10 -4.02
N ASN A 189 3.48 -16.19 -4.08
CA ASN A 189 2.97 -17.54 -3.85
C ASN A 189 2.39 -17.74 -2.44
N GLU A 190 3.00 -17.13 -1.42
CA GLU A 190 2.43 -17.14 -0.06
C GLU A 190 1.08 -16.42 0.01
N LEU A 191 0.94 -15.28 -0.68
CA LEU A 191 -0.33 -14.55 -0.74
C LEU A 191 -1.41 -15.32 -1.49
N ARG A 192 -1.04 -16.03 -2.57
CA ARG A 192 -1.96 -16.89 -3.32
C ARG A 192 -2.55 -17.99 -2.44
N ARG A 193 -1.70 -18.70 -1.67
CA ARG A 193 -2.18 -19.73 -0.72
C ARG A 193 -3.20 -19.16 0.27
N CYS A 194 -2.92 -17.97 0.81
CA CYS A 194 -3.84 -17.28 1.72
C CYS A 194 -5.17 -16.88 1.06
N ARG A 195 -5.15 -16.49 -0.22
CA ARG A 195 -6.36 -16.20 -1.01
C ARG A 195 -7.20 -17.46 -1.20
N ASP A 196 -6.56 -18.55 -1.59
CA ASP A 196 -7.26 -19.78 -1.96
C ASP A 196 -7.85 -20.47 -0.71
N GLU A 197 -7.18 -20.44 0.44
CA GLU A 197 -7.71 -20.92 1.73
C GLU A 197 -8.99 -20.19 2.19
N LYS A 198 -9.18 -18.93 1.81
CA LYS A 198 -10.41 -18.17 2.10
C LYS A 198 -11.58 -18.55 1.19
N ASN A 199 -11.31 -18.97 -0.06
CA ASN A 199 -12.36 -19.33 -1.01
C ASN A 199 -12.95 -20.73 -0.75
N THR A 200 -12.31 -21.53 0.12
CA THR A 200 -12.75 -22.88 0.51
C THR A 200 -13.57 -22.91 1.81
N ARG A 201 -13.81 -21.75 2.45
CA ARG A 201 -14.63 -21.60 3.67
C ARG A 201 -15.88 -20.81 3.36
#